data_AF-A0A2G9V1J7-F1
#
_entry.id   AF-A0A2G9V1J7-F1
#
_cell.length_a   1.000
_cell.length_b   1.000
_cell.length_c   1.000
_cell.angle_alpha   90.00
_cell.angle_beta   90.00
_cell.angle_gamma   90.00
#
_symmetry.space_group_name_H-M   'P 1'
#
loop_
_entity.id
_entity.type
_entity.pdbx_description
1 polymer ?
#
loop_
_entity_poly.entity_id
_entity_poly.type
_entity_poly.pdbx_seq_one_letter_code
_entity_poly.pdbx_strand_id
1 'polypeptide(L)'
;MSTTPVWKQISEELKTLDSAFAWKSVRYYAQTRYLGFIINADERRPDPAKVDAIQRMPVHKDVSQLRAFLGLVHFYGTFVRELHNLRAPLDVLTKRDAAYMWSPECQSCFDRTKKTLKYDLLLARNDPTLPLIVAADASIYGVEAVLSQRFPDGSEKAVYHAIRALTPAQKKYGQIEKKALAIVFAVQKFHRFEHGRLFTLRTDHKPLIAIFESRKGVPIYTANRLQRWATTLLNYNFNFNTSRRASLDRPMPFHDSLDLTRWSQKTESLLLLKPTSLPN
;
A
#
# COMPACT_ATOMS: atom_id res chain seq x y z
N MET A 1 -30.63 25.40 -1.14
CA MET A 1 -29.71 26.13 -2.04
C MET A 1 -28.94 25.10 -2.85
N SER A 2 -29.28 24.92 -4.13
CA SER A 2 -28.64 23.91 -4.98
C SER A 2 -27.24 24.38 -5.35
N THR A 3 -26.22 23.73 -4.80
CA THR A 3 -24.83 23.92 -5.20
C THR A 3 -24.68 23.48 -6.65
N THR A 4 -24.31 24.42 -7.52
CA THR A 4 -23.92 24.12 -8.90
C THR A 4 -22.82 23.06 -8.85
N PRO A 5 -22.98 21.92 -9.54
CA PRO A 5 -22.00 20.85 -9.44
C PRO A 5 -20.65 21.33 -9.99
N VAL A 6 -19.57 21.00 -9.28
CA VAL A 6 -18.20 21.51 -9.50
C VAL A 6 -17.75 21.40 -10.97
N TRP A 7 -18.19 20.37 -11.70
CA TRP A 7 -17.87 20.21 -13.12
C TRP A 7 -18.44 21.32 -14.01
N LYS A 8 -19.60 21.91 -13.67
CA LYS A 8 -20.18 23.05 -14.42
C LYS A 8 -19.32 24.30 -14.24
N GLN A 9 -18.92 24.58 -13.00
CA GLN A 9 -18.00 25.68 -12.67
C GLN A 9 -16.67 25.55 -13.41
N ILE A 10 -16.03 24.37 -13.33
CA ILE A 10 -14.77 24.10 -14.05
C ILE A 10 -14.97 24.22 -15.57
N SER A 11 -16.11 23.78 -16.10
CA SER A 11 -16.39 23.91 -17.53
C SER A 11 -16.59 25.37 -17.97
N GLU A 12 -17.11 26.23 -17.10
CA GLU A 12 -17.27 27.66 -17.38
C GLU A 12 -15.92 28.39 -17.29
N GLU A 13 -15.11 28.11 -16.27
CA GLU A 13 -13.75 28.66 -16.14
C GLU A 13 -12.80 28.21 -17.25
N LEU A 14 -12.88 26.97 -17.70
CA LEU A 14 -12.04 26.50 -18.80
C LEU A 14 -12.49 27.07 -20.16
N LYS A 15 -13.78 27.40 -20.33
CA LYS A 15 -14.28 28.09 -21.54
C LYS A 15 -13.77 29.52 -21.65
N THR A 16 -13.52 30.18 -20.52
CA THR A 16 -12.97 31.54 -20.51
C THR A 16 -11.46 31.54 -20.73
N LEU A 17 -10.76 30.45 -20.41
CA LEU A 17 -9.30 30.35 -20.50
C LEU A 17 -8.75 29.88 -21.84
N ASP A 18 -9.45 28.99 -22.57
CA ASP A 18 -8.91 28.47 -23.83
C ASP A 18 -9.99 28.11 -24.87
N SER A 19 -10.04 28.89 -25.94
CA SER A 19 -10.93 28.68 -27.10
C SER A 19 -10.48 27.51 -28.00
N ALA A 20 -9.24 27.03 -27.84
CA ALA A 20 -8.70 25.90 -28.59
C ALA A 20 -8.94 24.54 -27.90
N PHE A 21 -9.50 24.55 -26.67
CA PHE A 21 -9.81 23.31 -25.97
C PHE A 21 -10.90 22.54 -26.73
N ALA A 22 -10.62 21.30 -27.13
CA ALA A 22 -11.53 20.48 -27.91
C ALA A 22 -12.69 19.94 -27.04
N TRP A 23 -13.65 20.81 -26.74
CA TRP A 23 -14.84 20.53 -25.92
C TRP A 23 -15.64 19.30 -26.37
N LYS A 24 -15.57 18.96 -27.66
CA LYS A 24 -16.21 17.76 -28.25
C LYS A 24 -15.67 16.44 -27.70
N SER A 25 -14.50 16.44 -27.04
CA SER A 25 -13.86 15.26 -26.47
C SER A 25 -14.07 15.10 -24.96
N VAL A 26 -14.77 16.03 -24.30
CA VAL A 26 -15.10 15.92 -22.88
C VAL A 26 -16.23 14.91 -22.73
N ARG A 27 -15.95 13.80 -22.04
CA ARG A 27 -16.91 12.71 -21.81
C ARG A 27 -17.03 12.44 -20.33
N TYR A 28 -18.25 12.23 -19.88
CA TYR A 28 -18.58 11.90 -18.50
C TYR A 28 -18.83 10.40 -18.41
N TYR A 29 -18.16 9.76 -17.46
CA TYR A 29 -18.32 8.33 -17.23
C TYR A 29 -18.43 8.05 -15.73
N ALA A 30 -19.31 7.13 -15.35
CA ALA A 30 -19.36 6.61 -13.97
C ALA A 30 -18.11 5.79 -13.61
N GLN A 31 -17.48 5.19 -14.63
CA GLN A 31 -16.25 4.42 -14.58
C GLN A 31 -15.41 4.76 -15.81
N THR A 32 -14.13 5.10 -15.62
CA THR A 32 -13.24 5.40 -16.74
C THR A 32 -11.93 4.63 -16.65
N ARG A 33 -11.39 4.25 -17.81
CA ARG A 33 -10.03 3.73 -17.94
C ARG A 33 -9.08 4.88 -18.21
N TYR A 34 -8.12 5.09 -17.32
CA TYR A 34 -7.16 6.18 -17.42
C TYR A 34 -5.78 5.75 -16.91
N LEU A 35 -4.74 5.94 -17.72
CA LEU A 35 -3.33 5.63 -17.39
C LEU A 35 -3.09 4.21 -16.82
N GLY A 36 -3.81 3.20 -17.31
CA GLY A 36 -3.68 1.82 -16.83
C GLY A 36 -4.46 1.50 -15.56
N PHE A 37 -5.32 2.41 -15.11
CA PHE A 37 -6.22 2.22 -13.99
C PHE A 37 -7.68 2.33 -14.43
N ILE A 38 -8.55 1.64 -13.71
CA ILE A 38 -9.99 1.84 -13.71
C ILE A 38 -10.33 2.71 -12.51
N ILE A 39 -10.96 3.85 -12.77
CA ILE A 39 -11.34 4.84 -11.75
C ILE A 39 -12.85 4.93 -11.71
N ASN A 40 -13.41 4.69 -10.53
CA ASN A 40 -14.83 4.85 -10.20
C ASN A 40 -15.00 5.98 -9.18
N ALA A 41 -16.26 6.32 -8.86
CA ALA A 41 -16.58 7.34 -7.86
C ALA A 41 -15.95 7.07 -6.49
N ASP A 42 -15.86 5.81 -6.07
CA ASP A 42 -15.44 5.42 -4.71
C ASP A 42 -14.08 4.72 -4.67
N GLU A 43 -13.62 4.18 -5.80
CA GLU A 43 -12.51 3.23 -5.83
C GLU A 43 -11.60 3.40 -7.03
N ARG A 44 -10.34 3.02 -6.84
CA ARG A 44 -9.33 2.87 -7.89
C ARG A 44 -8.87 1.42 -7.94
N ARG A 45 -8.86 0.87 -9.15
CA ARG A 45 -8.38 -0.49 -9.42
C ARG A 45 -7.44 -0.47 -10.63
N PRO A 46 -6.50 -1.41 -10.75
CA PRO A 46 -5.71 -1.55 -11.96
C PRO A 46 -6.54 -2.13 -13.10
N ASP A 47 -6.14 -1.84 -14.34
CA ASP A 47 -6.81 -2.39 -15.52
C ASP A 47 -6.61 -3.92 -15.55
N PRO A 48 -7.69 -4.73 -15.49
CA PRO A 48 -7.59 -6.19 -15.50
C PRO A 48 -6.89 -6.70 -16.76
N ALA A 49 -7.00 -6.01 -17.89
CA ALA A 49 -6.29 -6.40 -19.11
C ALA A 49 -4.75 -6.30 -18.95
N LYS A 50 -4.27 -5.31 -18.19
CA LYS A 50 -2.84 -5.16 -17.88
C LYS A 50 -2.39 -6.16 -16.82
N VAL A 51 -3.23 -6.43 -15.82
CA VAL A 51 -2.96 -7.46 -14.81
C VAL A 51 -2.88 -8.84 -15.45
N ASP A 52 -3.81 -9.18 -16.35
CA ASP A 52 -3.83 -10.46 -17.08
C ASP A 52 -2.59 -10.62 -17.97
N ALA A 53 -2.12 -9.53 -18.59
CA ALA A 53 -0.87 -9.55 -19.33
C ALA A 53 0.33 -9.91 -18.43
N ILE A 54 0.37 -9.40 -17.19
CA ILE A 54 1.41 -9.76 -16.20
C ILE A 54 1.30 -11.23 -15.81
N GLN A 55 0.08 -11.76 -15.63
CA GLN A 55 -0.11 -13.18 -15.29
C GLN A 55 0.50 -14.11 -16.33
N ARG A 56 0.29 -13.77 -17.62
CA ARG A 56 0.73 -14.58 -18.77
C ARG A 56 2.23 -14.47 -19.08
N MET A 57 2.97 -13.56 -18.43
CA MET A 57 4.40 -13.43 -18.70
C MET A 57 5.16 -14.72 -18.34
N PRO A 58 6.01 -15.26 -19.23
CA PRO A 58 6.81 -16.44 -18.90
C PRO A 58 7.87 -16.09 -17.84
N VAL A 59 8.46 -17.12 -17.25
CA VAL A 59 9.65 -16.95 -16.40
C VAL A 59 10.76 -16.32 -17.24
N HIS A 60 11.33 -15.23 -16.72
CA HIS A 60 12.38 -14.50 -17.41
C HIS A 60 13.67 -15.32 -17.40
N LYS A 61 14.38 -15.31 -18.53
CA LYS A 61 15.69 -15.96 -18.68
C LYS A 61 16.85 -14.97 -18.73
N ASP A 62 16.52 -13.68 -18.80
CA ASP A 62 17.47 -12.59 -18.92
C ASP A 62 17.21 -11.50 -17.86
N VAL A 63 18.29 -10.85 -17.44
CA VAL A 63 18.28 -9.74 -16.49
C VAL A 63 17.47 -8.56 -17.04
N SER A 64 17.56 -8.29 -18.34
CA SER A 64 16.82 -7.18 -18.98
C SER A 64 15.32 -7.38 -18.89
N GLN A 65 14.85 -8.59 -19.17
CA GLN A 65 13.44 -8.97 -19.06
C GLN A 65 12.95 -8.92 -17.61
N LEU A 66 13.77 -9.41 -16.68
CA LEU A 66 13.45 -9.34 -15.25
C LEU A 66 13.34 -7.89 -14.76
N ARG A 67 14.23 -7.00 -15.19
CA ARG A 67 14.16 -5.56 -14.85
C ARG A 67 12.88 -4.91 -15.39
N ALA A 68 12.48 -5.24 -16.62
CA ALA A 68 11.24 -4.74 -17.21
C ALA A 68 10.01 -5.21 -16.41
N PHE A 69 9.97 -6.49 -16.04
CA PHE A 69 8.92 -7.04 -15.17
C PHE A 69 8.87 -6.35 -13.81
N LEU A 70 10.02 -6.21 -13.14
CA LEU A 70 10.10 -5.53 -11.84
C LEU A 70 9.69 -4.06 -11.92
N GLY A 71 9.94 -3.37 -13.03
CA GLY A 71 9.44 -2.03 -13.30
C GLY A 71 7.91 -1.99 -13.37
N LEU A 72 7.31 -2.93 -14.10
CA LEU A 72 5.85 -3.05 -14.23
C LEU A 72 5.17 -3.43 -12.91
N VAL A 73 5.76 -4.35 -12.15
CA VAL A 73 5.28 -4.70 -10.81
C VAL A 73 5.38 -3.49 -9.87
N HIS A 74 6.46 -2.70 -9.96
CA HIS A 74 6.61 -1.48 -9.16
C HIS A 74 5.55 -0.42 -9.50
N PHE A 75 5.16 -0.30 -10.77
CA PHE A 75 4.07 0.60 -11.19
C PHE A 75 2.75 0.28 -10.45
N TYR A 76 2.44 -1.00 -10.26
CA TYR A 76 1.30 -1.46 -9.45
C TYR A 76 1.61 -1.66 -7.97
N GLY A 77 2.83 -1.35 -7.52
CA GLY A 77 3.25 -1.53 -6.14
C GLY A 77 2.51 -0.64 -5.14
N THR A 78 1.74 0.33 -5.62
CA THR A 78 0.84 1.14 -4.78
C THR A 78 -0.36 0.38 -4.25
N PHE A 79 -0.67 -0.78 -4.84
CA PHE A 79 -1.81 -1.63 -4.49
C PHE A 79 -1.37 -2.89 -3.74
N VAL A 80 -0.09 -3.26 -3.79
CA VAL A 80 0.44 -4.50 -3.24
C VAL A 80 1.11 -4.24 -1.89
N ARG A 81 0.64 -4.89 -0.83
CA ARG A 81 1.32 -4.92 0.48
C ARG A 81 2.60 -5.77 0.40
N GLU A 82 3.63 -5.40 1.15
CA GLU A 82 4.87 -6.19 1.32
C GLU A 82 5.63 -6.52 0.04
N LEU A 83 5.43 -5.75 -1.03
CA LEU A 83 6.09 -5.97 -2.32
C LEU A 83 7.62 -6.01 -2.21
N HIS A 84 8.21 -5.27 -1.26
CA HIS A 84 9.65 -5.27 -1.04
C HIS A 84 10.19 -6.64 -0.60
N ASN A 85 9.43 -7.41 0.17
CA ASN A 85 9.82 -8.76 0.58
C ASN A 85 9.71 -9.74 -0.59
N LEU A 86 8.63 -9.64 -1.38
CA LEU A 86 8.42 -10.46 -2.58
C LEU A 86 9.49 -10.19 -3.64
N ARG A 87 9.90 -8.92 -3.76
CA ARG A 87 10.86 -8.46 -4.75
C ARG A 87 12.32 -8.68 -4.33
N ALA A 88 12.60 -8.78 -3.03
CA ALA A 88 13.97 -8.90 -2.51
C ALA A 88 14.85 -9.96 -3.22
N PRO A 89 14.41 -11.22 -3.41
CA PRO A 89 15.23 -12.21 -4.11
C PRO A 89 15.40 -11.90 -5.60
N LEU A 90 14.37 -11.35 -6.25
CA LEU A 90 14.41 -10.96 -7.65
C LEU A 90 15.35 -9.77 -7.90
N ASP A 91 15.40 -8.80 -6.98
CA ASP A 91 16.31 -7.66 -7.05
C ASP A 91 17.78 -8.10 -7.00
N VAL A 92 18.10 -9.18 -6.27
CA VAL A 92 19.47 -9.73 -6.21
C VAL A 92 19.95 -10.16 -7.59
N LEU A 93 19.09 -10.77 -8.40
CA LEU A 93 19.40 -11.21 -9.77
C LEU A 93 19.63 -10.04 -10.74
N THR A 94 19.23 -8.82 -10.38
CA THR A 94 19.40 -7.64 -11.24
C THR A 94 20.66 -6.83 -10.97
N LYS A 95 21.45 -7.21 -9.97
CA LYS A 95 22.72 -6.55 -9.63
C LYS A 95 23.77 -6.81 -10.72
N ARG A 96 24.68 -5.85 -10.91
CA ARG A 96 25.70 -5.91 -11.98
C ARG A 96 26.64 -7.11 -11.85
N ASP A 97 26.98 -7.50 -10.62
CA ASP A 97 27.96 -8.56 -10.34
C ASP A 97 27.33 -9.91 -9.95
N ALA A 98 26.01 -10.05 -10.10
CA ALA A 98 25.32 -11.27 -9.72
C ALA A 98 25.22 -12.24 -10.90
N ALA A 99 25.63 -13.50 -10.69
CA ALA A 99 25.33 -14.57 -11.63
C ALA A 99 23.81 -14.76 -11.71
N TYR A 100 23.27 -14.80 -12.93
CA TYR A 100 21.85 -15.01 -13.14
C TYR A 100 21.50 -16.49 -12.90
N MET A 101 21.18 -16.82 -11.66
CA MET A 101 20.75 -18.15 -11.27
C MET A 101 19.33 -18.10 -10.71
N TRP A 102 18.39 -18.63 -11.49
CA TRP A 102 16.99 -18.67 -11.08
C TRP A 102 16.79 -19.76 -10.01
N SER A 103 16.72 -19.35 -8.74
CA SER A 103 16.52 -20.27 -7.63
C SER A 103 15.04 -20.65 -7.43
N PRO A 104 14.74 -21.76 -6.74
CA PRO A 104 13.37 -22.10 -6.35
C PRO A 104 12.67 -21.00 -5.53
N GLU A 105 13.45 -20.25 -4.73
CA GLU A 105 12.96 -19.09 -3.99
C GLU A 105 12.52 -17.95 -4.93
N CYS A 106 13.28 -17.69 -5.99
CA CYS A 106 12.93 -16.70 -7.01
C CYS A 106 11.62 -17.09 -7.72
N GLN A 107 11.45 -18.38 -8.04
CA GLN A 107 10.21 -18.88 -8.64
C GLN A 107 9.01 -18.68 -7.70
N SER A 108 9.14 -19.07 -6.43
CA SER A 108 8.09 -18.88 -5.43
C SER A 108 7.70 -17.42 -5.27
N CYS A 109 8.68 -16.51 -5.23
CA CYS A 109 8.43 -15.07 -5.15
C CYS A 109 7.78 -14.50 -6.42
N PHE A 110 8.18 -14.97 -7.59
CA PHE A 110 7.58 -14.58 -8.87
C PHE A 110 6.10 -14.99 -8.94
N ASP A 111 5.78 -16.24 -8.58
CA ASP A 111 4.43 -16.77 -8.59
C ASP A 111 3.54 -16.10 -7.53
N ARG A 112 4.09 -15.85 -6.33
CA ARG A 112 3.40 -15.08 -5.28
C ARG A 112 3.09 -13.65 -5.74
N THR A 113 4.06 -12.96 -6.35
CA THR A 113 3.86 -11.59 -6.86
C THR A 113 2.72 -11.53 -7.88
N LYS A 114 2.70 -12.48 -8.81
CA LYS A 114 1.60 -12.62 -9.78
C LYS A 114 0.27 -12.87 -9.08
N LYS A 115 0.22 -13.83 -8.15
CA LYS A 115 -1.01 -14.15 -7.41
C LYS A 115 -1.55 -12.92 -6.66
N THR A 116 -0.70 -12.17 -5.96
CA THR A 116 -1.12 -10.97 -5.24
C THR A 116 -1.67 -9.90 -6.18
N LEU A 117 -1.03 -9.68 -7.33
CA LEU A 117 -1.53 -8.75 -8.34
C LEU A 117 -2.88 -9.16 -8.95
N LYS A 118 -3.27 -10.44 -8.87
CA LYS A 118 -4.56 -10.88 -9.41
C LYS A 118 -5.74 -10.59 -8.47
N TYR A 119 -5.55 -10.77 -7.17
CA TYR A 119 -6.65 -10.82 -6.21
C TYR A 119 -6.78 -9.56 -5.34
N ASP A 120 -5.71 -8.78 -5.17
CA ASP A 120 -5.62 -7.83 -4.06
C ASP A 120 -5.19 -6.43 -4.51
N LEU A 121 -5.97 -5.77 -5.37
CA LEU A 121 -5.62 -4.44 -5.89
C LEU A 121 -6.77 -3.43 -5.86
N LEU A 122 -7.47 -3.33 -4.73
CA LEU A 122 -8.53 -2.33 -4.55
C LEU A 122 -8.08 -1.27 -3.55
N LEU A 123 -8.02 -0.01 -4.02
CA LEU A 123 -7.75 1.14 -3.17
C LEU A 123 -8.96 2.06 -3.15
N ALA A 124 -9.31 2.53 -1.96
CA ALA A 124 -10.33 3.54 -1.78
C ALA A 124 -9.85 4.88 -2.35
N ARG A 125 -10.79 5.67 -2.87
CA ARG A 125 -10.51 7.06 -3.25
C ARG A 125 -10.22 7.88 -1.99
N ASN A 126 -9.19 8.72 -2.06
CA ASN A 126 -8.88 9.66 -0.98
C ASN A 126 -9.98 10.71 -0.83
N ASP A 127 -10.59 10.79 0.34
CA ASP A 127 -11.51 11.86 0.72
C ASP A 127 -10.81 12.87 1.65
N PRO A 128 -10.64 14.15 1.27
CA PRO A 128 -9.96 15.14 2.10
C PRO A 128 -10.66 15.45 3.43
N THR A 129 -11.91 15.02 3.62
CA THR A 129 -12.67 15.26 4.86
C THR A 129 -12.49 14.15 5.89
N LEU A 130 -12.13 12.93 5.46
CA LEU A 130 -12.03 11.76 6.34
C LEU A 130 -10.69 11.68 7.08
N PRO A 131 -10.68 11.22 8.35
CA PRO A 131 -9.45 11.11 9.13
C PRO A 131 -8.46 10.13 8.49
N LEU A 132 -7.20 10.56 8.43
CA LEU A 132 -6.10 9.79 7.88
C LEU A 132 -5.41 8.94 8.95
N ILE A 133 -5.08 7.72 8.57
CA ILE A 133 -4.32 6.77 9.38
C ILE A 133 -3.12 6.33 8.56
N VAL A 134 -1.93 6.52 9.12
CA VAL A 134 -0.67 6.19 8.49
C VAL A 134 -0.05 5.06 9.29
N ALA A 135 0.13 3.91 8.67
CA ALA A 135 0.88 2.81 9.26
C ALA A 135 2.22 2.72 8.54
N ALA A 136 3.32 2.56 9.29
CA ALA A 136 4.64 2.37 8.71
C ALA A 136 5.34 1.22 9.42
N ASP A 137 5.96 0.33 8.66
CA ASP A 137 6.80 -0.74 9.17
C ASP A 137 8.08 -0.88 8.35
N ALA A 138 9.09 -1.48 8.98
CA ALA A 138 10.36 -1.78 8.36
C ALA A 138 10.70 -3.25 8.52
N SER A 139 11.04 -3.88 7.40
CA SER A 139 11.64 -5.21 7.37
C SER A 139 13.15 -5.13 7.25
N ILE A 140 13.79 -6.30 7.19
CA ILE A 140 15.23 -6.41 6.94
C ILE A 140 15.57 -5.92 5.51
N TYR A 141 14.63 -6.02 4.59
CA TYR A 141 14.83 -5.77 3.16
C TYR A 141 14.38 -4.38 2.73
N GLY A 142 13.31 -3.85 3.32
CA GLY A 142 12.62 -2.65 2.86
C GLY A 142 11.86 -1.94 3.96
N VAL A 143 11.37 -0.75 3.62
CA VAL A 143 10.38 -0.01 4.39
C VAL A 143 9.07 0.01 3.62
N GLU A 144 7.99 -0.02 4.36
CA GLU A 144 6.63 0.04 3.85
C GLU A 144 5.81 1.03 4.67
N ALA A 145 4.90 1.69 3.97
CA ALA A 145 3.92 2.56 4.57
C ALA A 145 2.57 2.38 3.88
N VAL A 146 1.51 2.46 4.66
CA VAL A 146 0.13 2.37 4.18
C VAL A 146 -0.61 3.59 4.67
N LEU A 147 -1.19 4.32 3.72
CA LEU A 147 -2.14 5.38 3.99
C LEU A 147 -3.54 4.79 3.91
N SER A 148 -4.26 4.89 5.01
CA SER A 148 -5.64 4.41 5.15
C SER A 148 -6.55 5.53 5.60
N GLN A 149 -7.83 5.40 5.28
CA GLN A 149 -8.87 6.29 5.77
C GLN A 149 -9.90 5.52 6.56
N ARG A 150 -10.35 6.12 7.66
CA ARG A 150 -11.47 5.60 8.44
C ARG A 150 -12.75 6.23 7.93
N PHE A 151 -13.64 5.38 7.45
CA PHE A 151 -14.94 5.76 6.91
C PHE A 151 -15.97 5.91 8.04
N PRO A 152 -17.10 6.61 7.79
CA PRO A 152 -18.15 6.81 8.79
C PRO A 152 -18.78 5.51 9.30
N ASP A 153 -18.73 4.44 8.50
CA ASP A 153 -19.16 3.08 8.86
C ASP A 153 -18.20 2.39 9.86
N GLY A 154 -17.11 3.05 10.24
CA GLY A 154 -16.07 2.50 11.11
C GLY A 154 -15.08 1.59 10.39
N SER A 155 -15.28 1.32 9.09
CA SER A 155 -14.33 0.56 8.29
C SER A 155 -13.08 1.39 7.99
N GLU A 156 -11.95 0.72 7.92
CA GLU A 156 -10.71 1.31 7.45
C GLU A 156 -10.45 0.77 6.04
N LYS A 157 -10.13 1.65 5.10
CA LYS A 157 -9.77 1.24 3.73
C LYS A 157 -8.47 1.89 3.31
N ALA A 158 -7.63 1.12 2.62
CA ALA A 158 -6.34 1.56 2.16
C ALA A 158 -6.53 2.47 0.94
N VAL A 159 -5.87 3.61 0.95
CA VAL A 159 -5.87 4.60 -0.13
C VAL A 159 -4.59 4.50 -0.95
N TYR A 160 -3.47 4.20 -0.28
CA TYR A 160 -2.17 4.15 -0.94
C TYR A 160 -1.16 3.29 -0.17
N HIS A 161 -0.49 2.36 -0.85
CA HIS A 161 0.70 1.69 -0.33
C HIS A 161 1.99 2.32 -0.90
N ALA A 162 2.96 2.55 -0.03
CA ALA A 162 4.26 3.09 -0.39
C ALA A 162 5.34 2.13 0.07
N ILE A 163 6.22 1.75 -0.86
CA ILE A 163 7.21 0.72 -0.61
C ILE A 163 8.55 1.17 -1.16
N ARG A 164 9.62 0.91 -0.40
CA ARG A 164 10.99 1.20 -0.82
C ARG A 164 11.97 0.18 -0.25
N ALA A 165 12.84 -0.35 -1.11
CA ALA A 165 13.94 -1.20 -0.69
C ALA A 165 14.99 -0.39 0.11
N LEU A 166 15.57 -1.00 1.14
CA LEU A 166 16.65 -0.40 1.91
C LEU A 166 17.96 -0.41 1.14
N THR A 167 18.70 0.70 1.19
CA THR A 167 20.08 0.77 0.68
C THR A 167 21.02 -0.11 1.52
N PRO A 168 22.19 -0.52 0.98
CA PRO A 168 23.15 -1.34 1.73
C PRO A 168 23.56 -0.72 3.07
N ALA A 169 23.67 0.61 3.15
CA ALA A 169 23.93 1.32 4.40
C ALA A 169 22.75 1.23 5.38
N GLN A 170 21.53 1.44 4.90
CA GLN A 170 20.32 1.38 5.74
C GLN A 170 20.01 -0.04 6.23
N LYS A 171 20.41 -1.07 5.50
CA LYS A 171 20.28 -2.47 5.96
C LYS A 171 21.08 -2.75 7.24
N LYS A 172 22.17 -2.02 7.47
CA LYS A 172 23.01 -2.13 8.67
C LYS A 172 22.46 -1.35 9.87
N TYR A 173 21.40 -0.56 9.69
CA TYR A 173 20.82 0.24 10.77
C TYR A 173 20.20 -0.65 11.85
N GLY A 174 20.20 -0.15 13.08
CA GLY A 174 19.49 -0.78 14.19
C GLY A 174 17.98 -0.86 13.91
N GLN A 175 17.29 -1.79 14.56
CA GLN A 175 15.85 -1.98 14.35
C GLN A 175 15.03 -0.71 14.63
N ILE A 176 15.43 0.07 15.64
CA ILE A 176 14.80 1.34 16.00
C ILE A 176 14.95 2.35 14.85
N GLU A 177 16.16 2.47 14.30
CA GLU A 177 16.44 3.39 13.19
C GLU A 177 15.72 2.99 11.90
N LYS A 178 15.58 1.68 11.62
CA LYS A 178 14.83 1.19 10.46
C LYS A 178 13.35 1.56 10.56
N LYS A 179 12.75 1.37 11.73
CA LYS A 179 11.36 1.75 11.98
C LYS A 179 11.15 3.27 11.94
N ALA A 180 12.08 4.05 12.50
CA ALA A 180 12.07 5.50 12.37
C ALA A 180 12.19 5.95 10.89
N LEU A 181 13.04 5.30 10.11
CA LEU A 181 13.17 5.55 8.67
C LEU A 181 11.88 5.24 7.92
N ALA A 182 11.13 4.20 8.30
CA ALA A 182 9.84 3.89 7.70
C ALA A 182 8.81 4.99 7.96
N ILE A 183 8.73 5.52 9.18
CA ILE A 183 7.85 6.64 9.53
C ILE A 183 8.20 7.88 8.69
N VAL A 184 9.48 8.26 8.64
CA VAL A 184 9.92 9.42 7.87
C VAL A 184 9.64 9.23 6.38
N PHE A 185 9.87 8.02 5.87
CA PHE A 185 9.55 7.67 4.49
C PHE A 185 8.05 7.78 4.21
N ALA A 186 7.18 7.33 5.13
CA ALA A 186 5.74 7.43 5.01
C ALA A 186 5.31 8.89 4.86
N VAL A 187 5.71 9.74 5.82
CA VAL A 187 5.34 11.15 5.86
C VAL A 187 5.86 11.93 4.65
N GLN A 188 7.11 11.66 4.23
CA GLN A 188 7.65 12.26 3.00
C GLN A 188 6.89 11.82 1.74
N LYS A 189 6.50 10.55 1.67
CA LYS A 189 5.79 10.01 0.50
C LYS A 189 4.34 10.47 0.45
N PHE A 190 3.70 10.63 1.60
CA PHE A 190 2.31 11.03 1.76
C PHE A 190 2.12 12.52 2.05
N HIS A 191 3.18 13.32 1.90
CA HIS A 191 3.14 14.77 2.11
C HIS A 191 1.93 15.44 1.44
N ARG A 192 1.61 15.09 0.19
CA ARG A 192 0.46 15.65 -0.53
C ARG A 192 -0.90 15.35 0.14
N PHE A 193 -1.02 14.26 0.88
CA PHE A 193 -2.25 13.85 1.56
C PHE A 193 -2.35 14.37 2.99
N GLU A 194 -1.23 14.41 3.71
CA GLU A 194 -1.16 14.65 5.15
C GLU A 194 -0.83 16.11 5.51
N HIS A 195 -0.18 16.86 4.62
CA HIS A 195 0.27 18.21 4.93
C HIS A 195 -0.89 19.14 5.29
N GLY A 196 -0.77 19.84 6.42
CA GLY A 196 -1.81 20.73 6.96
C GLY A 196 -2.98 20.01 7.63
N ARG A 197 -2.99 18.68 7.71
CA ARG A 197 -4.06 17.89 8.33
C ARG A 197 -3.55 17.16 9.56
N LEU A 198 -4.45 16.88 10.50
CA LEU A 198 -4.18 15.99 11.62
C LEU A 198 -4.35 14.53 11.16
N PHE A 199 -3.31 13.72 11.31
CA PHE A 199 -3.38 12.29 11.01
C PHE A 199 -2.94 11.42 12.20
N THR A 200 -3.32 10.15 12.17
CA THR A 200 -2.93 9.18 13.19
C THR A 200 -1.78 8.31 12.68
N LEU A 201 -0.63 8.38 13.32
CA LEU A 201 0.52 7.55 13.01
C LEU A 201 0.50 6.27 13.86
N ARG A 202 0.35 5.12 13.21
CA ARG A 202 0.39 3.79 13.82
C ARG A 202 1.79 3.21 13.78
N THR A 203 2.30 2.87 14.95
CA THR A 203 3.57 2.16 15.11
C THR A 203 3.46 1.14 16.23
N ASP A 204 4.19 0.03 16.08
CA ASP A 204 4.30 -1.03 17.08
C ASP A 204 5.46 -0.77 18.07
N HIS A 205 6.21 0.33 17.91
CA HIS A 205 7.46 0.56 18.63
C HIS A 205 7.39 1.73 19.63
N LYS A 206 7.11 1.41 20.90
CA LYS A 206 6.98 2.39 22.00
C LYS A 206 8.16 3.38 22.14
N PRO A 207 9.43 2.99 21.97
CA PRO A 207 10.53 3.96 22.04
C PRO A 207 10.46 5.07 20.98
N LEU A 208 9.85 4.84 19.82
CA LEU A 208 9.71 5.89 18.80
C LEU A 208 8.69 6.94 19.20
N ILE A 209 7.66 6.53 19.93
CA ILE A 209 6.68 7.42 20.53
C ILE A 209 7.41 8.35 21.50
N ALA A 210 8.23 7.81 22.41
CA ALA A 210 9.00 8.64 23.33
C ALA A 210 9.95 9.63 22.62
N ILE A 211 10.58 9.23 21.50
CA ILE A 211 11.53 10.07 20.75
C ILE A 211 10.83 11.17 19.94
N PHE A 212 9.67 10.88 19.34
CA PHE A 212 9.01 11.79 18.39
C PHE A 212 7.78 12.52 18.96
N GLU A 213 7.16 12.01 20.02
CA GLU A 213 6.04 12.66 20.72
C GLU A 213 6.52 13.72 21.71
N SER A 214 7.74 13.56 22.23
CA SER A 214 8.30 14.50 23.20
C SER A 214 8.62 15.84 22.53
N ARG A 215 7.68 16.80 22.63
CA ARG A 215 7.92 18.23 22.34
C ARG A 215 9.03 18.85 23.19
N LYS A 216 9.59 18.09 24.14
CA LYS A 216 10.72 18.45 25.00
C LYS A 216 12.08 18.38 24.29
N GLY A 217 12.10 18.03 23.00
CA GLY A 217 13.31 17.95 22.20
C GLY A 217 13.96 16.57 22.25
N VAL A 218 14.62 16.20 21.16
CA VAL A 218 15.34 14.92 21.07
C VAL A 218 16.56 14.97 22.00
N PRO A 219 16.80 13.94 22.85
CA PRO A 219 17.95 13.95 23.74
C PRO A 219 19.28 14.17 23.01
N ILE A 220 20.21 14.93 23.61
CA ILE A 220 21.49 15.33 23.00
C ILE A 220 22.33 14.12 22.54
N TYR A 221 22.25 13.01 23.27
CA TYR A 221 22.96 11.76 22.96
C TYR A 221 22.27 10.89 21.89
N THR A 222 21.13 11.34 21.36
CA THR A 222 20.45 10.62 20.28
C THR A 222 21.23 10.78 18.99
N ALA A 223 21.37 9.71 18.21
CA ALA A 223 22.07 9.74 16.93
C ALA A 223 21.61 10.93 16.05
N ASN A 224 22.57 11.68 15.49
CA ASN A 224 22.34 12.86 14.63
C ASN A 224 21.29 12.63 13.53
N ARG A 225 21.14 11.39 13.08
CA ARG A 225 20.14 10.99 12.09
C ARG A 225 18.70 11.09 12.63
N LEU A 226 18.45 10.60 13.83
CA LEU A 226 17.13 10.64 14.47
C LEU A 226 16.72 12.09 14.78
N GLN A 227 17.68 12.95 15.14
CA GLN A 227 17.43 14.38 15.32
C GLN A 227 16.94 15.04 14.02
N ARG A 228 17.62 14.80 12.88
CA ARG A 228 17.18 15.31 11.56
C ARG A 228 15.79 14.81 11.17
N TRP A 229 15.49 13.56 11.49
CA TRP A 229 14.17 12.98 11.25
C TRP A 229 13.09 13.59 12.13
N ALA A 230 13.38 13.85 13.40
CA ALA A 230 12.47 14.57 14.28
C ALA A 230 12.18 15.98 13.75
N THR A 231 13.20 16.72 13.30
CA THR A 231 12.99 18.04 12.66
C THR A 231 12.09 17.95 11.43
N THR A 232 12.22 16.90 10.63
CA THR A 232 11.33 16.69 9.47
C THR A 232 9.89 16.45 9.90
N LEU A 233 9.70 15.69 10.99
CA LEU A 233 8.38 15.37 11.53
C LEU A 233 7.70 16.57 12.21
N LEU A 234 8.46 17.54 12.74
CA LEU A 234 7.89 18.76 13.32
C LEU A 234 7.03 19.58 12.34
N ASN A 235 7.23 19.41 11.03
CA ASN A 235 6.42 20.08 10.01
C ASN A 235 5.01 19.48 9.87
N TYR A 236 4.68 18.43 10.62
CA TYR A 236 3.44 17.68 10.47
C TYR A 236 2.69 17.56 11.80
N ASN A 237 1.36 17.57 11.73
CA ASN A 237 0.50 17.39 12.88
C ASN A 237 0.02 15.94 12.94
N PHE A 238 0.53 15.16 13.89
CA PHE A 238 0.14 13.76 14.06
C PHE A 238 -0.02 13.36 15.51
N ASN A 239 -0.90 12.37 15.72
CA ASN A 239 -1.07 11.67 17.00
C ASN A 239 -0.54 10.25 16.87
N PHE A 240 0.16 9.76 17.88
CA PHE A 240 0.57 8.36 17.93
C PHE A 240 -0.58 7.47 18.35
N ASN A 241 -0.72 6.33 17.67
CA ASN A 241 -1.57 5.24 18.13
C ASN A 241 -0.73 3.95 18.20
N THR A 242 -0.65 3.37 19.40
CA THR A 242 0.07 2.11 19.61
C THR A 242 -0.87 0.95 19.32
N SER A 243 -0.75 0.36 18.15
CA SER A 243 -1.43 -0.87 17.78
C SER A 243 -0.48 -2.07 17.96
N ARG A 244 -0.90 -3.15 18.64
CA ARG A 244 -0.09 -4.39 18.71
C ARG A 244 0.11 -4.93 17.29
N ARG A 245 1.26 -5.55 16.99
CA ARG A 245 1.61 -6.09 15.66
C ARG A 245 0.49 -6.90 14.98
N ALA A 246 -0.23 -7.71 15.77
CA ALA A 246 -1.40 -8.48 15.34
C ALA A 246 -2.56 -7.65 14.73
N SER A 247 -2.58 -6.33 14.92
CA SER A 247 -3.61 -5.43 14.39
C SER A 247 -3.16 -4.60 13.18
N LEU A 248 -1.87 -4.56 12.86
CA LEU A 248 -1.39 -4.20 11.51
C LEU A 248 -1.53 -5.38 10.54
N ASP A 249 -1.42 -6.60 11.07
CA ASP A 249 -1.66 -7.85 10.34
C ASP A 249 -3.13 -8.23 10.24
N ARG A 250 -4.05 -7.49 10.89
CA ARG A 250 -5.46 -7.71 10.63
C ARG A 250 -5.72 -7.32 9.18
N PRO A 251 -6.18 -8.25 8.33
CA PRO A 251 -6.73 -7.82 7.07
C PRO A 251 -7.86 -6.84 7.40
N MET A 252 -7.94 -5.75 6.64
CA MET A 252 -9.08 -4.83 6.69
C MET A 252 -10.37 -5.67 6.59
N PRO A 253 -11.49 -5.27 7.21
CA PRO A 253 -12.71 -6.07 7.33
C PRO A 253 -13.45 -6.35 5.99
N PHE A 254 -12.76 -6.31 4.85
CA PHE A 254 -13.20 -6.89 3.58
C PHE A 254 -12.77 -8.35 3.39
N HIS A 255 -12.01 -8.91 4.34
CA HIS A 255 -11.40 -10.23 4.22
C HIS A 255 -12.11 -11.32 5.05
N ASP A 256 -13.43 -11.22 5.22
CA ASP A 256 -14.27 -12.33 5.70
C ASP A 256 -14.83 -13.12 4.51
N SER A 257 -13.94 -13.61 3.65
CA SER A 257 -14.18 -14.85 2.91
C SER A 257 -12.82 -15.31 2.37
N LEU A 258 -12.53 -16.60 2.49
CA LEU A 258 -11.27 -17.27 2.08
C LEU A 258 -10.22 -17.45 3.19
N ASP A 259 -10.66 -17.74 4.41
CA ASP A 259 -9.94 -18.68 5.30
C ASP A 259 -10.21 -20.13 4.80
N LEU A 260 -9.55 -20.52 3.70
CA LEU A 260 -9.72 -21.87 3.11
C LEU A 260 -9.14 -23.01 3.98
N THR A 261 -8.44 -22.69 5.07
CA THR A 261 -8.02 -23.67 6.09
C THR A 261 -9.12 -23.99 7.10
N ARG A 262 -10.16 -23.13 7.22
CA ARG A 262 -11.30 -23.36 8.12
C ARG A 262 -12.46 -24.11 7.46
N TRP A 263 -12.42 -24.30 6.14
CA TRP A 263 -13.42 -25.05 5.37
C TRP A 263 -13.13 -26.57 5.31
N SER A 264 -11.87 -26.99 5.47
CA SER A 264 -11.49 -28.40 5.44
C SER A 264 -11.89 -29.17 6.71
N GLN A 265 -11.91 -28.53 7.87
CA GLN A 265 -12.28 -29.19 9.14
C GLN A 265 -13.79 -29.15 9.45
N LYS A 266 -14.53 -28.24 8.80
CA LYS A 266 -15.98 -28.11 9.00
C LYS A 266 -16.81 -28.97 8.03
N THR A 267 -16.19 -29.49 6.98
CA THR A 267 -16.82 -30.45 6.05
C THR A 267 -16.65 -31.91 6.52
N GLU A 268 -15.57 -32.26 7.22
CA GLU A 268 -15.40 -33.59 7.82
C GLU A 268 -16.28 -33.84 9.05
N SER A 269 -16.64 -32.79 9.79
CA SER A 269 -17.55 -32.90 10.96
C SER A 269 -19.04 -32.89 10.60
N LEU A 270 -19.40 -32.49 9.38
CA LEU A 270 -20.77 -32.50 8.86
C LEU A 270 -21.12 -33.74 8.03
N LEU A 271 -20.12 -34.56 7.66
CA LEU A 271 -20.32 -35.82 6.91
C LEU A 271 -20.43 -37.07 7.81
N LEU A 272 -20.38 -36.93 9.14
CA LEU A 272 -20.50 -38.05 10.11
C LEU A 272 -21.82 -38.11 10.88
N LEU A 273 -22.83 -37.32 10.51
CA LEU A 273 -24.20 -37.50 11.00
C LEU A 273 -25.00 -38.34 10.01
N LYS A 274 -25.04 -39.66 10.27
CA LYS A 274 -25.92 -40.63 9.59
C LYS A 274 -27.38 -40.16 9.66
N PRO A 275 -28.20 -40.38 8.61
CA PRO A 275 -29.64 -40.19 8.71
C PRO A 275 -30.24 -41.25 9.64
N THR A 276 -30.77 -40.80 10.79
CA THR A 276 -31.69 -41.58 11.60
C THR A 276 -33.01 -41.72 10.86
N SER A 277 -33.41 -42.97 10.64
CA SER A 277 -34.72 -43.41 10.18
C SER A 277 -35.87 -42.76 10.93
N LEU A 278 -36.87 -42.25 10.20
CA LEU A 278 -38.19 -41.93 10.75
C LEU A 278 -38.98 -43.22 10.99
N PRO A 279 -39.73 -43.34 12.09
CA PRO A 279 -40.51 -44.54 12.39
C PRO A 279 -41.85 -44.55 11.63
N ASN A 280 -42.22 -45.74 11.14
CA ASN A 280 -43.55 -46.32 11.35
C ASN A 280 -43.35 -47.60 12.16
#